data_AF-A0AA43ZXI4-F1
#
_entry.id   AF-A0AA43ZXI4-F1
#
_cell.length_a   1.000
_cell.length_b   1.000
_cell.length_c   1.000
_cell.angle_alpha   90.00
_cell.angle_beta   90.00
_cell.angle_gamma   90.00
#
_symmetry.space_group_name_H-M   'P 1'
#
loop_
_entity.id
_entity.type
_entity.pdbx_description
1 polymer ?
#
loop_
_entity_poly.entity_id
_entity_poly.type
_entity_poly.pdbx_seq_one_letter_code
_entity_poly.pdbx_strand_id
1 'polypeptide(L)'
;MLFINKVDRMIVEQQVTKEMMIEKFSRLVTEFNHKIANILPAPLNKEWQVSIQDGTVAFGSAYNNWAISAPFMKESGISFSDIFEYCSREGGQKELAKKSPLHEVVLEMAITHIPNPVDAQKVRIPTIWKGDLESKIGKEMLNCDPKGDVAMMVTKIIMDPHAGEVAIGRLFSGSVRKGMTLYISGMPAAQRVQTVALMVGADRIPIEECEAGNIVALTGLKDAIAGSTVSTIKDMEPFERMAHYSEPVVTKAIEAKNMKDLPKLVEVLRTIAKADPSLNIEINNETGEHLMSGMGELHLEITEYRIVNEQGVEIVSSPPIVVYQESVKGANPSEFEGKSPNKHNKFYFLVEPLEAGVMEAIRSGEIDVEAKIKDPKALAKKLADCGMNPDEAKGIVGFKNNNVLLDCTKGIQYLHETMELVKQSFEEAMTRGPLAAEKVGGLKVKLMDAKLHEDTIHRGPAQIIPAVRDGIYGAMCQAGRNLLEPMQHVFISVPPDYMGAAVNLINQRRGTILEMGQDGADSTVSAECPVADMFGFASDIRGATQGR
;
A
#
# COMPACT_ATOMS: atom_id res chain seq x y z
N MET A 1 -21.33 -6.49 1.20
CA MET A 1 -22.45 -5.52 1.26
C MET A 1 -22.15 -4.33 0.37
N LEU A 2 -23.18 -3.65 -0.14
CA LEU A 2 -23.06 -2.46 -0.98
C LEU A 2 -24.10 -1.41 -0.53
N PHE A 3 -23.69 -0.17 -0.32
CA PHE A 3 -24.61 0.94 -0.06
C PHE A 3 -24.56 1.94 -1.22
N ILE A 4 -25.67 2.06 -1.95
CA ILE A 4 -25.79 3.02 -3.05
C ILE A 4 -26.32 4.33 -2.48
N ASN A 5 -25.43 5.31 -2.38
CA ASN A 5 -25.71 6.62 -1.81
C ASN A 5 -26.16 7.64 -2.87
N LYS A 6 -26.66 8.80 -2.41
CA LYS A 6 -27.12 9.94 -3.24
C LYS A 6 -28.30 9.61 -4.14
N VAL A 7 -29.17 8.68 -3.72
CA VAL A 7 -30.38 8.30 -4.46
C VAL A 7 -31.34 9.49 -4.60
N ASP A 8 -31.35 10.39 -3.61
CA ASP A 8 -32.10 11.63 -3.64
C ASP A 8 -31.73 12.52 -4.84
N ARG A 9 -30.44 12.69 -5.14
CA ARG A 9 -29.98 13.47 -6.30
C ARG A 9 -30.39 12.81 -7.62
N MET A 10 -30.39 11.50 -7.67
CA MET A 10 -30.83 10.77 -8.85
C MET A 10 -32.34 10.96 -9.11
N ILE A 11 -33.15 11.02 -8.06
CA ILE A 11 -34.60 11.26 -8.18
C ILE A 11 -34.87 12.73 -8.54
N VAL A 12 -34.25 13.67 -7.84
CA VAL A 12 -34.58 15.10 -7.93
C VAL A 12 -33.87 15.80 -9.09
N GLU A 13 -32.56 15.57 -9.25
CA GLU A 13 -31.75 16.28 -10.26
C GLU A 13 -31.78 15.56 -11.61
N GLN A 14 -31.65 14.23 -11.60
CA GLN A 14 -31.59 13.44 -12.84
C GLN A 14 -32.96 12.97 -13.33
N GLN A 15 -34.04 13.18 -12.56
CA GLN A 15 -35.43 12.84 -12.89
C GLN A 15 -35.60 11.40 -13.42
N VAL A 16 -34.80 10.48 -12.90
CA VAL A 16 -34.73 9.08 -13.34
C VAL A 16 -36.05 8.38 -13.03
N THR A 17 -36.62 7.62 -13.97
CA THR A 17 -37.84 6.84 -13.70
C THR A 17 -37.54 5.63 -12.79
N LYS A 18 -38.58 4.96 -12.28
CA LYS A 18 -38.42 3.75 -11.46
C LYS A 18 -37.68 2.65 -12.23
N GLU A 19 -38.01 2.46 -13.50
CA GLU A 19 -37.42 1.44 -14.36
C GLU A 19 -35.94 1.73 -14.60
N MET A 20 -35.60 2.98 -14.95
CA MET A 20 -34.22 3.40 -15.16
C MET A 20 -33.37 3.28 -13.87
N MET A 21 -33.97 3.57 -12.72
CA MET A 21 -33.31 3.40 -11.42
C MET A 21 -32.99 1.93 -11.14
N ILE A 22 -33.95 1.03 -11.35
CA ILE A 22 -33.77 -0.42 -11.17
C ILE A 22 -32.69 -0.94 -12.12
N GLU A 23 -32.70 -0.51 -13.38
CA GLU A 23 -31.67 -0.87 -14.37
C GLU A 23 -30.29 -0.41 -13.92
N LYS A 24 -30.14 0.86 -13.51
CA LYS A 24 -28.87 1.43 -13.04
C LYS A 24 -28.35 0.73 -11.79
N PHE A 25 -29.21 0.42 -10.83
CA PHE A 25 -28.83 -0.35 -9.64
C PHE A 25 -28.42 -1.78 -10.00
N SER A 26 -29.15 -2.43 -10.91
CA SER A 26 -28.82 -3.79 -11.38
C SER A 26 -27.45 -3.82 -12.07
N ARG A 27 -27.14 -2.79 -12.88
CA ARG A 27 -25.84 -2.62 -13.53
C ARG A 27 -24.72 -2.45 -12.50
N LEU A 28 -24.89 -1.55 -11.52
CA LEU A 28 -23.91 -1.32 -10.45
C LEU A 28 -23.64 -2.59 -9.62
N VAL A 29 -24.70 -3.33 -9.27
CA VAL A 29 -24.57 -4.60 -8.55
C VAL A 29 -23.83 -5.63 -9.39
N THR A 30 -24.11 -5.70 -10.69
CA THR A 30 -23.44 -6.63 -11.61
C THR A 30 -21.96 -6.30 -11.76
N GLU A 31 -21.61 -5.04 -11.97
CA GLU A 31 -20.21 -4.58 -12.05
C GLU A 31 -19.46 -4.85 -10.74
N PHE A 32 -20.09 -4.58 -9.60
CA PHE A 32 -19.51 -4.87 -8.29
C PHE A 32 -19.27 -6.37 -8.08
N ASN A 33 -20.24 -7.22 -8.45
CA ASN A 33 -20.09 -8.68 -8.39
C ASN A 33 -19.05 -9.21 -9.36
N HIS A 34 -18.89 -8.61 -10.53
CA HIS A 34 -17.82 -8.95 -11.47
C HIS A 34 -16.44 -8.65 -10.86
N LYS A 35 -16.29 -7.51 -10.16
CA LYS A 35 -15.07 -7.22 -9.40
C LYS A 35 -14.82 -8.24 -8.29
N ILE A 36 -15.84 -8.60 -7.52
CA ILE A 36 -15.73 -9.65 -6.48
C ILE A 36 -15.28 -10.98 -7.09
N ALA A 37 -15.89 -11.39 -8.20
CA ALA A 37 -15.60 -12.65 -8.87
C ALA A 37 -14.15 -12.75 -9.36
N ASN A 38 -13.59 -11.62 -9.82
CA ASN A 38 -12.24 -11.56 -10.38
C ASN A 38 -11.14 -11.39 -9.33
N ILE A 39 -11.44 -10.71 -8.22
CA ILE A 39 -10.43 -10.37 -7.20
C ILE A 39 -10.32 -11.45 -6.13
N LEU A 40 -11.44 -12.06 -5.72
CA LEU A 40 -11.44 -12.99 -4.59
C LEU A 40 -11.13 -14.43 -5.01
N PRO A 41 -10.46 -15.22 -4.17
CA PRO A 41 -10.33 -16.66 -4.37
C PRO A 41 -11.67 -17.39 -4.13
N ALA A 42 -11.82 -18.56 -4.74
CA ALA A 42 -12.93 -19.46 -4.42
C ALA A 42 -12.78 -20.03 -3.00
N PRO A 43 -13.87 -20.20 -2.21
CA PRO A 43 -15.28 -19.99 -2.56
C PRO A 43 -15.82 -18.55 -2.33
N LEU A 44 -15.02 -17.67 -1.74
CA LEU A 44 -15.44 -16.31 -1.36
C LEU A 44 -15.94 -15.47 -2.55
N ASN A 45 -15.38 -15.71 -3.72
CA ASN A 45 -15.79 -15.05 -4.97
C ASN A 45 -17.26 -15.26 -5.37
N LYS A 46 -17.92 -16.28 -4.81
CA LYS A 46 -19.36 -16.53 -4.96
C LYS A 46 -20.13 -16.17 -3.70
N GLU A 47 -19.63 -16.57 -2.53
CA GLU A 47 -20.33 -16.37 -1.25
C GLU A 47 -20.50 -14.90 -0.88
N TRP A 48 -19.58 -14.03 -1.31
CA TRP A 48 -19.62 -12.60 -0.97
C TRP A 48 -20.29 -11.73 -2.04
N GLN A 49 -20.85 -12.35 -3.08
CA GLN A 49 -21.63 -11.62 -4.07
C GLN A 49 -22.82 -10.92 -3.39
N VAL A 50 -23.09 -9.70 -3.83
CA VAL A 50 -24.19 -8.90 -3.30
C VAL A 50 -25.41 -9.01 -4.18
N SER A 51 -26.56 -9.01 -3.53
CA SER A 51 -27.88 -9.16 -4.10
C SER A 51 -28.84 -8.22 -3.41
N ILE A 52 -29.69 -7.56 -4.21
CA ILE A 52 -30.73 -6.67 -3.72
C ILE A 52 -31.76 -7.46 -2.90
N GLN A 53 -32.10 -8.67 -3.35
CA GLN A 53 -33.14 -9.48 -2.73
C GLN A 53 -32.74 -10.02 -1.36
N ASP A 54 -31.44 -10.32 -1.20
CA ASP A 54 -30.90 -10.91 0.02
C ASP A 54 -30.59 -9.86 1.11
N GLY A 55 -30.82 -8.57 0.83
CA GLY A 55 -30.61 -7.49 1.78
C GLY A 55 -29.17 -7.00 1.89
N THR A 56 -28.22 -7.64 1.20
CA THR A 56 -26.81 -7.23 1.16
C THR A 56 -26.55 -5.91 0.43
N VAL A 57 -27.57 -5.37 -0.26
CA VAL A 57 -27.54 -4.07 -0.92
C VAL A 57 -28.62 -3.17 -0.32
N ALA A 58 -28.22 -1.96 0.08
CA ALA A 58 -29.11 -0.91 0.54
C ALA A 58 -28.93 0.35 -0.31
N PHE A 59 -29.97 1.17 -0.37
CA PHE A 59 -30.04 2.39 -1.19
C PHE A 59 -30.51 3.55 -0.33
N GLY A 60 -29.96 4.74 -0.52
CA GLY A 60 -30.45 5.88 0.24
C GLY A 60 -29.70 7.19 0.03
N SER A 61 -29.91 8.08 0.99
CA SER A 61 -29.22 9.37 1.09
C SER A 61 -28.60 9.50 2.46
N ALA A 62 -27.27 9.39 2.51
CA ALA A 62 -26.52 9.61 3.75
C ALA A 62 -26.70 11.04 4.28
N TYR A 63 -26.75 12.03 3.39
CA TYR A 63 -26.95 13.43 3.75
C TYR A 63 -28.32 13.67 4.39
N ASN A 64 -29.37 13.05 3.84
CA ASN A 64 -30.73 13.19 4.34
C ASN A 64 -31.12 12.11 5.37
N ASN A 65 -30.18 11.29 5.84
CA ASN A 65 -30.35 10.29 6.90
C ASN A 65 -31.46 9.24 6.66
N TRP A 66 -31.69 8.83 5.42
CA TRP A 66 -32.63 7.74 5.11
C TRP A 66 -31.98 6.66 4.22
N ALA A 67 -32.41 5.42 4.40
CA ALA A 67 -32.03 4.30 3.53
C ALA A 67 -33.13 3.23 3.50
N ILE A 68 -33.10 2.37 2.48
CA ILE A 68 -33.98 1.22 2.32
C ILE A 68 -33.19 0.00 1.84
N SER A 69 -33.69 -1.19 2.19
CA SER A 69 -33.22 -2.49 1.70
C SER A 69 -34.43 -3.38 1.40
N ALA A 70 -34.26 -4.45 0.62
CA ALA A 70 -35.40 -5.34 0.34
C ALA A 70 -36.03 -5.97 1.60
N PRO A 71 -35.26 -6.42 2.60
CA PRO A 71 -35.83 -6.86 3.88
C PRO A 71 -36.61 -5.75 4.59
N PHE A 72 -36.03 -4.54 4.68
CA PHE A 72 -36.69 -3.42 5.35
C PHE A 72 -37.98 -2.98 4.66
N MET A 73 -38.03 -2.99 3.32
CA MET A 73 -39.25 -2.68 2.57
C MET A 73 -40.36 -3.70 2.83
N LYS A 74 -40.02 -4.99 3.00
CA LYS A 74 -41.01 -6.03 3.34
C LYS A 74 -41.59 -5.85 4.74
N GLU A 75 -40.77 -5.39 5.70
CA GLU A 75 -41.18 -5.21 7.09
C GLU A 75 -41.94 -3.90 7.32
N SER A 76 -41.41 -2.77 6.81
CA SER A 76 -41.99 -1.44 6.98
C SER A 76 -43.20 -1.17 6.08
N GLY A 77 -43.36 -1.93 4.99
CA GLY A 77 -44.36 -1.70 3.96
C GLY A 77 -44.05 -0.52 3.03
N ILE A 78 -42.89 0.13 3.17
CA ILE A 78 -42.45 1.22 2.31
C ILE A 78 -42.04 0.65 0.95
N SER A 79 -42.58 1.23 -0.12
CA SER A 79 -42.25 0.88 -1.49
C SER A 79 -41.35 1.93 -2.15
N PHE A 80 -40.74 1.57 -3.28
CA PHE A 80 -40.02 2.55 -4.11
C PHE A 80 -40.93 3.72 -4.52
N SER A 81 -42.22 3.49 -4.75
CA SER A 81 -43.17 4.55 -5.09
C SER A 81 -43.23 5.63 -4.01
N ASP A 82 -43.23 5.22 -2.75
CA ASP A 82 -43.29 6.14 -1.61
C ASP A 82 -42.01 6.98 -1.53
N ILE A 83 -40.86 6.39 -1.82
CA ILE A 83 -39.57 7.11 -1.84
C ILE A 83 -39.58 8.23 -2.88
N PHE A 84 -40.06 7.93 -4.09
CA PHE A 84 -40.21 8.95 -5.14
C PHE A 84 -41.13 10.08 -4.68
N GLU A 85 -42.28 9.74 -4.09
CA GLU A 85 -43.25 10.71 -3.56
C GLU A 85 -42.62 11.60 -2.46
N TYR A 86 -41.90 11.01 -1.51
CA TYR A 86 -41.22 11.73 -0.44
C TYR A 86 -40.05 12.59 -0.95
N CYS A 87 -39.29 12.11 -1.93
CA CYS A 87 -38.19 12.86 -2.51
C CYS A 87 -38.65 14.02 -3.40
N SER A 88 -39.81 13.90 -4.06
CA SER A 88 -40.38 14.96 -4.91
C SER A 88 -41.08 16.07 -4.12
N ARG A 89 -41.37 15.88 -2.84
CA ARG A 89 -42.03 16.87 -1.98
C ARG A 89 -41.02 17.68 -1.17
N GLU A 90 -41.28 18.97 -1.04
CA GLU A 90 -40.51 19.83 -0.16
C GLU A 90 -40.66 19.37 1.30
N GLY A 91 -39.54 19.08 1.98
CA GLY A 91 -39.52 18.53 3.34
C GLY A 91 -39.83 17.02 3.45
N GLY A 92 -40.27 16.35 2.38
CA GLY A 92 -40.66 14.94 2.42
C GLY A 92 -39.51 13.99 2.77
N GLN A 93 -38.27 14.33 2.40
CA GLN A 93 -37.09 13.54 2.79
C GLN A 93 -36.83 13.53 4.30
N LYS A 94 -37.21 14.59 5.03
CA LYS A 94 -37.11 14.61 6.51
C LYS A 94 -38.14 13.69 7.15
N GLU A 95 -39.31 13.55 6.54
CA GLU A 95 -40.32 12.58 6.98
C GLU A 95 -39.88 11.16 6.66
N LEU A 96 -39.32 10.93 5.48
CA LEU A 96 -38.76 9.65 5.09
C LEU A 96 -37.65 9.20 6.04
N ALA A 97 -36.78 10.10 6.49
CA ALA A 97 -35.74 9.80 7.48
C ALA A 97 -36.28 9.34 8.84
N LYS A 98 -37.50 9.75 9.21
CA LYS A 98 -38.17 9.26 10.43
C LYS A 98 -38.81 7.88 10.24
N LYS A 99 -39.28 7.59 9.01
CA LYS A 99 -39.94 6.32 8.68
C LYS A 99 -38.96 5.22 8.26
N SER A 100 -37.82 5.62 7.72
CA SER A 100 -36.80 4.73 7.16
C SER A 100 -35.40 5.23 7.56
N PRO A 101 -35.06 5.22 8.86
CA PRO A 101 -33.82 5.83 9.35
C PRO A 101 -32.58 5.12 8.77
N LEU A 102 -31.62 5.90 8.26
CA LEU A 102 -30.39 5.38 7.67
C LEU A 102 -29.66 4.39 8.58
N HIS A 103 -29.49 4.77 9.85
CA HIS A 103 -28.71 3.98 10.79
C HIS A 103 -29.37 2.64 11.09
N GLU A 104 -30.70 2.57 11.21
CA GLU A 104 -31.41 1.30 11.43
C GLU A 104 -31.18 0.36 10.25
N VAL A 105 -31.42 0.82 9.03
CA VAL A 105 -31.29 -0.04 7.83
C VAL A 105 -29.85 -0.48 7.58
N VAL A 106 -28.89 0.45 7.66
CA VAL A 106 -27.48 0.15 7.33
C VAL A 106 -26.80 -0.63 8.44
N LEU A 107 -27.09 -0.34 9.72
CA LEU A 107 -26.52 -1.11 10.83
C LEU A 107 -27.16 -2.51 10.91
N GLU A 108 -28.45 -2.66 10.65
CA GLU A 108 -29.08 -3.99 10.57
C GLU A 108 -28.48 -4.82 9.44
N MET A 109 -28.26 -4.19 8.27
CA MET A 109 -27.54 -4.82 7.16
C MET A 109 -26.13 -5.25 7.58
N ALA A 110 -25.41 -4.39 8.31
CA ALA A 110 -24.08 -4.70 8.81
C ALA A 110 -24.08 -5.86 9.82
N ILE A 111 -25.02 -5.87 10.77
CA ILE A 111 -25.17 -6.96 11.76
C ILE A 111 -25.50 -8.28 11.08
N THR A 112 -26.36 -8.25 10.06
CA THR A 112 -26.83 -9.46 9.37
C THR A 112 -25.76 -10.06 8.44
N HIS A 113 -24.98 -9.22 7.75
CA HIS A 113 -24.13 -9.69 6.64
C HIS A 113 -22.62 -9.50 6.86
N ILE A 114 -22.16 -8.71 7.83
CA ILE A 114 -20.73 -8.66 8.17
C ILE A 114 -20.44 -9.76 9.19
N PRO A 115 -19.48 -10.66 8.92
CA PRO A 115 -19.12 -11.70 9.89
C PRO A 115 -18.49 -11.09 11.14
N ASN A 116 -18.84 -11.67 12.29
CA ASN A 116 -18.22 -11.35 13.56
C ASN A 116 -16.71 -11.73 13.55
N PRO A 117 -15.90 -11.27 14.54
CA PRO A 117 -14.48 -11.61 14.64
C PRO A 117 -14.16 -13.10 14.62
N VAL A 118 -14.97 -13.94 15.27
CA VAL A 118 -14.73 -15.39 15.40
C VAL A 118 -14.80 -16.09 14.04
N ASP A 119 -15.70 -15.65 13.17
CA ASP A 119 -15.85 -16.22 11.83
C ASP A 119 -14.93 -15.52 10.82
N ALA A 120 -14.79 -14.20 10.89
CA ALA A 120 -13.96 -13.43 9.99
C ALA A 120 -12.46 -13.76 10.11
N GLN A 121 -11.98 -14.10 11.32
CA GLN A 121 -10.57 -14.41 11.54
C GLN A 121 -10.12 -15.69 10.84
N LYS A 122 -11.00 -16.68 10.72
CA LYS A 122 -10.72 -17.93 9.99
C LYS A 122 -10.40 -17.69 8.52
N VAL A 123 -10.99 -16.64 7.94
CA VAL A 123 -10.74 -16.23 6.55
C VAL A 123 -9.56 -15.27 6.43
N ARG A 124 -9.42 -14.33 7.39
CA ARG A 124 -8.41 -13.27 7.29
C ARG A 124 -7.00 -13.75 7.61
N ILE A 125 -6.82 -14.52 8.68
CA ILE A 125 -5.49 -14.93 9.18
C ILE A 125 -4.66 -15.66 8.11
N PRO A 126 -5.20 -16.64 7.35
CA PRO A 126 -4.44 -17.30 6.30
C PRO A 126 -3.93 -16.37 5.19
N THR A 127 -4.61 -15.24 4.98
CA THR A 127 -4.20 -14.24 3.99
C THR A 127 -3.14 -13.32 4.56
N ILE A 128 -3.41 -12.68 5.70
CA ILE A 128 -2.60 -11.58 6.26
C ILE A 128 -1.42 -12.04 7.12
N TRP A 129 -1.31 -13.35 7.39
CA TRP A 129 -0.25 -13.90 8.23
C TRP A 129 0.30 -15.17 7.59
N LYS A 130 1.62 -15.17 7.30
CA LYS A 130 2.32 -16.29 6.66
C LYS A 130 2.99 -17.25 7.66
N GLY A 131 2.65 -17.12 8.95
CA GLY A 131 3.13 -18.06 9.96
C GLY A 131 2.44 -19.43 9.87
N ASP A 132 2.91 -20.36 10.69
CA ASP A 132 2.31 -21.70 10.76
C ASP A 132 0.93 -21.64 11.45
N LEU A 133 -0.13 -21.92 10.68
CA LEU A 133 -1.51 -21.94 11.17
C LEU A 133 -1.76 -23.03 12.21
N GLU A 134 -0.96 -24.10 12.22
CA GLU A 134 -1.08 -25.20 13.19
C GLU A 134 -0.38 -24.90 14.52
N SER A 135 0.43 -23.83 14.56
CA SER A 135 1.09 -23.36 15.77
C SER A 135 0.09 -22.92 16.84
N LYS A 136 0.56 -22.84 18.10
CA LYS A 136 -0.25 -22.38 19.22
C LYS A 136 -0.91 -21.02 18.92
N ILE A 137 -0.10 -20.02 18.52
CA ILE A 137 -0.60 -18.67 18.20
C ILE A 137 -1.49 -18.65 16.96
N GLY A 138 -1.21 -19.49 15.96
CA GLY A 138 -2.05 -19.63 14.77
C GLY A 138 -3.47 -20.07 15.14
N LYS A 139 -3.60 -21.11 15.97
CA LYS A 139 -4.89 -21.61 16.47
C LYS A 139 -5.60 -20.61 17.37
N GLU A 140 -4.87 -19.92 18.24
CA GLU A 140 -5.44 -18.89 19.10
C GLU A 140 -6.01 -17.72 18.29
N MET A 141 -5.30 -17.27 17.25
CA MET A 141 -5.78 -16.24 16.32
C MET A 141 -6.96 -16.71 15.47
N LEU A 142 -6.98 -17.96 15.02
CA LEU A 142 -8.11 -18.49 14.24
C LEU A 142 -9.39 -18.60 15.08
N ASN A 143 -9.26 -18.86 16.37
CA ASN A 143 -10.39 -19.01 17.29
C ASN A 143 -10.77 -17.69 18.01
N CYS A 144 -10.03 -16.60 17.78
CA CYS A 144 -10.21 -15.35 18.51
C CYS A 144 -10.12 -15.57 20.04
N ASP A 145 -9.13 -16.36 20.49
CA ASP A 145 -9.03 -16.78 21.89
C ASP A 145 -8.54 -15.63 22.79
N PRO A 146 -9.35 -15.14 23.75
CA PRO A 146 -8.92 -14.08 24.67
C PRO A 146 -7.87 -14.52 25.69
N LYS A 147 -7.72 -15.84 25.92
CA LYS A 147 -6.77 -16.41 26.89
C LYS A 147 -5.43 -16.78 26.25
N GLY A 148 -5.33 -16.66 24.93
CA GLY A 148 -4.12 -16.96 24.19
C GLY A 148 -3.01 -15.92 24.37
N ASP A 149 -1.92 -16.15 23.67
CA ASP A 149 -0.85 -15.16 23.53
C ASP A 149 -1.35 -13.94 22.74
N VAL A 150 -0.86 -12.75 23.07
CA VAL A 150 -1.30 -11.53 22.40
C VAL A 150 -0.76 -11.50 20.98
N ALA A 151 -1.66 -11.28 20.03
CA ALA A 151 -1.32 -10.96 18.65
C ALA A 151 -2.16 -9.78 18.19
N MET A 152 -1.52 -8.63 17.98
CA MET A 152 -2.16 -7.40 17.54
C MET A 152 -1.46 -6.86 16.29
N MET A 153 -2.26 -6.47 15.30
CA MET A 153 -1.78 -5.75 14.12
C MET A 153 -2.09 -4.26 14.29
N VAL A 154 -1.06 -3.44 14.33
CA VAL A 154 -1.20 -1.97 14.39
C VAL A 154 -1.62 -1.47 13.01
N THR A 155 -2.78 -0.83 12.94
CA THR A 155 -3.34 -0.30 11.68
C THR A 155 -3.13 1.20 11.53
N LYS A 156 -2.98 1.94 12.63
CA LYS A 156 -2.79 3.38 12.59
C LYS A 156 -2.03 3.87 13.80
N ILE A 157 -1.08 4.77 13.60
CA ILE A 157 -0.48 5.56 14.67
C ILE A 157 -1.12 6.95 14.63
N ILE A 158 -1.57 7.43 15.78
CA ILE A 158 -2.02 8.82 15.94
C ILE A 158 -1.22 9.48 17.06
N MET A 159 -0.98 10.78 16.90
CA MET A 159 -0.42 11.60 17.96
C MET A 159 -1.54 12.29 18.71
N ASP A 160 -1.64 11.97 19.99
CA ASP A 160 -2.50 12.70 20.90
C ASP A 160 -1.70 13.78 21.64
N PRO A 161 -2.20 15.03 21.73
CA PRO A 161 -1.53 16.11 22.46
C PRO A 161 -1.28 15.81 23.95
N HIS A 162 -2.12 14.98 24.59
CA HIS A 162 -2.06 14.67 26.02
C HIS A 162 -1.46 13.29 26.29
N ALA A 163 -1.86 12.29 25.50
CA ALA A 163 -1.46 10.90 25.68
C ALA A 163 -0.22 10.49 24.87
N GLY A 164 0.27 11.35 23.97
CA GLY A 164 1.42 11.07 23.12
C GLY A 164 1.10 10.10 21.99
N GLU A 165 2.05 9.23 21.65
CA GLU A 165 1.89 8.21 20.60
C GLU A 165 0.83 7.17 21.00
N VAL A 166 -0.21 7.02 20.17
CA VAL A 166 -1.28 6.04 20.34
C VAL A 166 -1.28 5.09 19.15
N ALA A 167 -1.01 3.81 19.42
CA ALA A 167 -1.09 2.73 18.45
C ALA A 167 -2.51 2.15 18.43
N ILE A 168 -3.23 2.37 17.34
CA ILE A 168 -4.54 1.77 17.07
C ILE A 168 -4.33 0.53 16.24
N GLY A 169 -4.95 -0.57 16.63
CA GLY A 169 -4.83 -1.81 15.90
C GLY A 169 -5.92 -2.81 16.22
N ARG A 170 -5.91 -3.92 15.47
CA ARG A 170 -6.82 -5.03 15.67
C ARG A 170 -6.14 -6.10 16.53
N LEU A 171 -6.77 -6.46 17.64
CA LEU A 171 -6.34 -7.58 18.48
C LEU A 171 -6.95 -8.87 17.94
N PHE A 172 -6.11 -9.80 17.49
CA PHE A 172 -6.51 -11.09 16.92
C PHE A 172 -6.51 -12.22 17.95
N SER A 173 -5.62 -12.18 18.93
CA SER A 173 -5.52 -13.17 20.01
C SER A 173 -5.09 -12.51 21.31
N GLY A 174 -5.47 -13.11 22.43
CA GLY A 174 -5.10 -12.73 23.79
C GLY A 174 -5.88 -11.53 24.34
N SER A 175 -5.46 -11.10 25.52
CA SER A 175 -6.00 -9.94 26.24
C SER A 175 -4.90 -8.93 26.53
N VAL A 176 -5.13 -7.65 26.23
CA VAL A 176 -4.17 -6.58 26.56
C VAL A 176 -4.62 -5.82 27.78
N ARG A 177 -3.72 -5.71 28.77
CA ARG A 177 -3.95 -5.00 30.03
C ARG A 177 -2.95 -3.87 30.23
N LYS A 178 -3.35 -2.87 31.02
CA LYS A 178 -2.45 -1.82 31.47
C LYS A 178 -1.24 -2.42 32.21
N GLY A 179 -0.05 -1.96 31.86
CA GLY A 179 1.21 -2.37 32.48
C GLY A 179 1.82 -3.65 31.93
N MET A 180 1.16 -4.31 30.97
CA MET A 180 1.66 -5.51 30.30
C MET A 180 2.85 -5.19 29.40
N THR A 181 3.77 -6.13 29.25
CA THR A 181 4.94 -6.01 28.39
C THR A 181 4.68 -6.75 27.08
N LEU A 182 4.91 -6.06 25.97
CA LEU A 182 4.70 -6.53 24.61
C LEU A 182 5.96 -6.31 23.77
N TYR A 183 6.17 -7.18 22.80
CA TYR A 183 7.23 -7.07 21.80
C TYR A 183 6.67 -6.57 20.49
N ILE A 184 7.45 -5.74 19.80
CA ILE A 184 7.15 -5.30 18.44
C ILE A 184 8.07 -6.09 17.52
N SER A 185 7.49 -6.75 16.51
CA SER A 185 8.28 -7.57 15.59
C SER A 185 9.35 -6.74 14.88
N GLY A 186 10.59 -7.24 14.87
CA GLY A 186 11.76 -6.52 14.35
C GLY A 186 12.48 -5.63 15.36
N MET A 187 11.90 -5.38 16.56
CA MET A 187 12.52 -4.57 17.60
C MET A 187 13.09 -5.44 18.72
N PRO A 188 14.32 -5.17 19.21
CA PRO A 188 14.97 -6.02 20.21
C PRO A 188 14.39 -5.86 21.62
N ALA A 189 13.81 -4.70 21.92
CA ALA A 189 13.36 -4.32 23.25
C ALA A 189 11.85 -4.52 23.44
N ALA A 190 11.48 -5.04 24.60
CA ALA A 190 10.08 -5.13 25.01
C ALA A 190 9.57 -3.75 25.47
N GLN A 191 8.33 -3.44 25.16
CA GLN A 191 7.69 -2.17 25.49
C GLN A 191 6.51 -2.39 26.42
N ARG A 192 6.26 -1.42 27.31
CA ARG A 192 5.24 -1.54 28.36
C ARG A 192 4.02 -0.70 28.01
N VAL A 193 2.85 -1.33 28.00
CA VAL A 193 1.57 -0.67 27.76
C VAL A 193 1.24 0.28 28.93
N GLN A 194 1.01 1.56 28.63
CA GLN A 194 0.69 2.57 29.63
C GLN A 194 -0.81 2.73 29.84
N THR A 195 -1.57 2.82 28.76
CA THR A 195 -3.04 2.85 28.77
C THR A 195 -3.60 1.99 27.65
N VAL A 196 -4.77 1.40 27.92
CA VAL A 196 -5.59 0.66 26.97
C VAL A 196 -6.89 1.45 26.82
N ALA A 197 -7.34 1.69 25.60
CA ALA A 197 -8.57 2.40 25.34
C ALA A 197 -9.36 1.77 24.18
N LEU A 198 -10.69 1.87 24.26
CA LEU A 198 -11.59 1.58 23.15
C LEU A 198 -11.98 2.88 22.44
N MET A 199 -12.19 2.77 21.13
CA MET A 199 -12.78 3.83 20.33
C MET A 199 -14.30 3.74 20.46
N VAL A 200 -14.94 4.74 21.06
CA VAL A 200 -16.40 4.83 21.17
C VAL A 200 -16.85 6.11 20.46
N GLY A 201 -17.32 5.94 19.22
CA GLY A 201 -17.55 7.08 18.34
C GLY A 201 -16.26 7.83 18.06
N ALA A 202 -16.23 9.14 18.34
CA ALA A 202 -15.03 9.97 18.23
C ALA A 202 -14.15 9.92 19.49
N ASP A 203 -14.68 9.41 20.60
CA ASP A 203 -14.01 9.44 21.89
C ASP A 203 -13.16 8.19 22.11
N ARG A 204 -12.10 8.36 22.89
CA ARG A 204 -11.26 7.27 23.39
C ARG A 204 -11.56 7.07 24.86
N ILE A 205 -12.16 5.93 25.19
CA ILE A 205 -12.52 5.60 26.57
C ILE A 205 -11.46 4.65 27.13
N PRO A 206 -10.70 5.07 28.16
CA PRO A 206 -9.71 4.20 28.80
C PRO A 206 -10.40 3.07 29.55
N ILE A 207 -9.86 1.87 29.39
CA ILE A 207 -10.34 0.62 29.99
C ILE A 207 -9.17 -0.15 30.61
N GLU A 208 -9.47 -1.09 31.51
CA GLU A 208 -8.41 -1.88 32.17
C GLU A 208 -7.86 -3.00 31.28
N GLU A 209 -8.74 -3.62 30.49
CA GLU A 209 -8.45 -4.81 29.70
C GLU A 209 -9.27 -4.83 28.42
N CYS A 210 -8.64 -5.18 27.30
CA CYS A 210 -9.30 -5.41 26.01
C CYS A 210 -9.01 -6.83 25.51
N GLU A 211 -10.05 -7.55 25.12
CA GLU A 211 -9.98 -8.94 24.64
C GLU A 211 -9.91 -9.04 23.11
N ALA A 212 -9.45 -10.19 22.63
CA ALA A 212 -9.37 -10.53 21.20
C ALA A 212 -10.67 -10.25 20.44
N GLY A 213 -10.53 -9.82 19.19
CA GLY A 213 -11.63 -9.45 18.30
C GLY A 213 -11.92 -7.94 18.26
N ASN A 214 -11.42 -7.17 19.22
CA ASN A 214 -11.64 -5.72 19.32
C ASN A 214 -10.59 -4.90 18.57
N ILE A 215 -10.99 -3.69 18.18
CA ILE A 215 -10.05 -2.62 17.80
C ILE A 215 -9.66 -1.88 19.07
N VAL A 216 -8.37 -1.84 19.36
CA VAL A 216 -7.83 -1.29 20.60
C VAL A 216 -6.82 -0.18 20.32
N ALA A 217 -6.84 0.84 21.16
CA ALA A 217 -5.87 1.92 21.19
C ALA A 217 -4.93 1.73 22.39
N LEU A 218 -3.64 1.62 22.13
CA LEU A 218 -2.60 1.41 23.15
C LEU A 218 -1.63 2.58 23.18
N THR A 219 -1.21 2.99 24.37
CA THR A 219 -0.11 3.94 24.56
C THR A 219 1.10 3.28 25.20
N GLY A 220 2.28 3.88 25.01
CA GLY A 220 3.55 3.35 25.53
C GLY A 220 4.31 2.47 24.54
N LEU A 221 3.75 2.21 23.36
CA LEU A 221 4.38 1.45 22.28
C LEU A 221 5.13 2.38 21.30
N LYS A 222 6.28 2.91 21.72
CA LYS A 222 7.03 3.96 20.99
C LYS A 222 7.64 3.51 19.65
N ASP A 223 7.96 2.23 19.54
CA ASP A 223 8.58 1.68 18.32
C ASP A 223 7.53 1.15 17.34
N ALA A 224 6.23 1.29 17.68
CA ALA A 224 5.15 0.83 16.84
C ALA A 224 4.96 1.79 15.66
N ILE A 225 4.89 1.21 14.47
CA ILE A 225 4.51 1.89 13.23
C ILE A 225 3.26 1.22 12.64
N ALA A 226 2.56 1.89 11.73
CA ALA A 226 1.47 1.27 11.00
C ALA A 226 1.99 0.01 10.25
N GLY A 227 1.29 -1.11 10.41
CA GLY A 227 1.72 -2.43 9.92
C GLY A 227 2.54 -3.24 10.93
N SER A 228 2.88 -2.69 12.10
CA SER A 228 3.62 -3.44 13.12
C SER A 228 2.82 -4.58 13.71
N THR A 229 3.51 -5.67 14.00
CA THR A 229 2.98 -6.77 14.80
C THR A 229 3.41 -6.62 16.24
N VAL A 230 2.45 -6.59 17.15
CA VAL A 230 2.66 -6.47 18.59
C VAL A 230 2.22 -7.78 19.24
N SER A 231 3.08 -8.40 20.04
CA SER A 231 2.78 -9.70 20.65
C SER A 231 3.45 -9.94 22.00
N THR A 232 2.99 -10.95 22.74
CA THR A 232 3.70 -11.44 23.95
C THR A 232 4.95 -12.25 23.59
N ILE A 233 5.06 -12.75 22.36
CA ILE A 233 6.13 -13.63 21.89
C ILE A 233 7.15 -12.79 21.11
N LYS A 234 8.38 -12.67 21.63
CA LYS A 234 9.43 -11.82 21.07
C LYS A 234 9.64 -12.00 19.56
N ASP A 235 9.74 -13.25 19.11
CA ASP A 235 10.03 -13.60 17.72
C ASP A 235 8.79 -14.16 17.01
N MET A 236 7.60 -13.61 17.31
CA MET A 236 6.39 -13.94 16.57
C MET A 236 6.57 -13.55 15.09
N GLU A 237 6.17 -14.47 14.21
CA GLU A 237 6.09 -14.18 12.78
C GLU A 237 5.20 -12.94 12.55
N PRO A 238 5.69 -11.88 11.90
CA PRO A 238 4.91 -10.68 11.70
C PRO A 238 3.71 -10.93 10.78
N PHE A 239 2.65 -10.17 10.97
CA PHE A 239 1.65 -9.91 9.95
C PHE A 239 2.30 -9.27 8.72
N GLU A 240 1.66 -9.44 7.57
CA GLU A 240 2.03 -8.72 6.36
C GLU A 240 2.07 -7.22 6.63
N ARG A 241 3.14 -6.57 6.15
CA ARG A 241 3.23 -5.12 6.22
C ARG A 241 2.08 -4.53 5.41
N MET A 242 1.55 -3.40 5.88
CA MET A 242 0.68 -2.58 5.05
C MET A 242 1.56 -1.87 4.01
N ALA A 243 1.93 -2.59 2.95
CA ALA A 243 2.55 -2.00 1.79
C ALA A 243 1.46 -1.32 0.97
N HIS A 244 1.65 -0.03 0.66
CA HIS A 244 0.91 0.57 -0.44
C HIS A 244 1.41 -0.05 -1.73
N TYR A 245 0.50 -0.39 -2.65
CA TYR A 245 0.81 -0.99 -3.96
C TYR A 245 1.62 -0.08 -4.89
N SER A 246 1.99 1.12 -4.44
CA SER A 246 2.72 2.11 -5.22
C SER A 246 3.83 2.72 -4.39
N GLU A 247 4.99 2.84 -5.02
CA GLU A 247 6.13 3.55 -4.47
C GLU A 247 5.89 5.07 -4.55
N PRO A 248 6.52 5.86 -3.66
CA PRO A 248 6.52 7.31 -3.76
C PRO A 248 7.14 7.79 -5.09
N VAL A 249 6.40 8.60 -5.85
CA VAL A 249 6.80 9.04 -7.21
C VAL A 249 7.16 10.53 -7.30
N VAL A 250 6.86 11.32 -6.27
CA VAL A 250 7.18 12.75 -6.21
C VAL A 250 7.95 13.04 -4.94
N THR A 251 9.00 13.86 -5.02
CA THR A 251 9.81 14.30 -3.87
C THR A 251 9.87 15.82 -3.80
N LYS A 252 9.88 16.37 -2.59
CA LYS A 252 10.20 17.77 -2.31
C LYS A 252 11.27 17.87 -1.23
N ALA A 253 12.13 18.87 -1.33
CA ALA A 253 12.99 19.27 -0.23
C ALA A 253 12.23 20.19 0.72
N ILE A 254 12.39 19.98 2.02
CA ILE A 254 11.75 20.73 3.10
C ILE A 254 12.80 21.17 4.10
N GLU A 255 12.77 22.45 4.44
CA GLU A 255 13.64 23.06 5.43
C GLU A 255 12.81 23.86 6.45
N ALA A 256 13.28 23.95 7.69
CA ALA A 256 12.67 24.84 8.67
C ALA A 256 12.98 26.30 8.33
N LYS A 257 11.96 27.16 8.27
CA LYS A 257 12.16 28.58 7.96
C LYS A 257 13.01 29.31 9.02
N ASN A 258 12.94 28.84 10.27
CA ASN A 258 13.80 29.33 11.34
C ASN A 258 14.70 28.20 11.85
N MET A 259 16.00 28.46 12.01
CA MET A 259 16.96 27.47 12.53
C MET A 259 16.60 26.93 13.93
N LYS A 260 15.91 27.73 14.76
CA LYS A 260 15.46 27.31 16.09
C LYS A 260 14.45 26.14 16.04
N ASP A 261 13.74 26.00 14.92
CA ASP A 261 12.69 25.00 14.74
C ASP A 261 13.23 23.70 14.10
N LEU A 262 14.51 23.64 13.73
CA LEU A 262 15.13 22.45 13.12
C LEU A 262 14.95 21.15 13.94
N PRO A 263 15.20 21.13 15.27
CA PRO A 263 15.00 19.90 16.05
C PRO A 263 13.52 19.47 16.05
N LYS A 264 12.61 20.44 16.15
CA LYS A 264 11.17 20.19 16.14
C LYS A 264 10.69 19.68 14.78
N LEU A 265 11.24 20.21 13.68
CA LEU A 265 10.93 19.72 12.34
C LEU A 265 11.32 18.25 12.17
N VAL A 266 12.52 17.86 12.62
CA VAL A 266 12.98 16.47 12.57
C VAL A 266 12.04 15.53 13.34
N GLU A 267 11.57 15.94 14.52
CA GLU A 267 10.59 15.16 15.31
C GLU A 267 9.24 15.04 14.60
N VAL A 268 8.73 16.14 14.04
CA VAL A 268 7.48 16.18 13.27
C VAL A 268 7.57 15.29 12.03
N LEU A 269 8.65 15.38 11.26
CA LEU A 269 8.86 14.57 10.07
C LEU A 269 8.90 13.07 10.40
N ARG A 270 9.61 12.67 11.46
CA ARG A 270 9.60 11.27 11.92
C ARG A 270 8.19 10.79 12.28
N THR A 271 7.43 11.66 12.95
CA THR A 271 6.06 11.39 13.36
C THR A 271 5.13 11.20 12.16
N ILE A 272 5.26 12.05 11.15
CA ILE A 272 4.48 11.97 9.91
C ILE A 272 4.81 10.69 9.14
N ALA A 273 6.09 10.35 8.99
CA ALA A 273 6.50 9.09 8.35
C ALA A 273 5.97 7.85 9.10
N LYS A 274 5.88 7.89 10.43
CA LYS A 274 5.28 6.79 11.21
C LYS A 274 3.76 6.70 11.01
N ALA A 275 3.09 7.84 10.84
CA ALA A 275 1.64 7.93 10.71
C ALA A 275 1.15 7.56 9.30
N ASP A 276 1.93 7.87 8.27
CA ASP A 276 1.63 7.60 6.86
C ASP A 276 2.76 6.79 6.20
N PRO A 277 2.61 5.46 6.07
CA PRO A 277 3.59 4.59 5.43
C PRO A 277 3.82 4.88 3.94
N SER A 278 2.94 5.63 3.29
CA SER A 278 3.11 6.00 1.88
C SER A 278 4.07 7.17 1.69
N LEU A 279 4.52 7.80 2.78
CA LEU A 279 5.57 8.81 2.78
C LEU A 279 6.93 8.19 3.09
N ASN A 280 7.94 8.57 2.31
CA ASN A 280 9.33 8.27 2.61
C ASN A 280 10.06 9.58 2.92
N ILE A 281 10.68 9.67 4.09
CA ILE A 281 11.34 10.89 4.54
C ILE A 281 12.81 10.62 4.82
N GLU A 282 13.69 11.30 4.08
CA GLU A 282 15.13 11.28 4.28
C GLU A 282 15.56 12.52 5.05
N ILE A 283 16.08 12.30 6.26
CA ILE A 283 16.46 13.36 7.17
C ILE A 283 17.97 13.59 7.07
N ASN A 284 18.37 14.69 6.44
CA ASN A 284 19.75 15.15 6.46
C ASN A 284 19.96 16.21 7.55
N ASN A 285 20.56 15.79 8.67
CA ASN A 285 20.88 16.69 9.79
C ASN A 285 22.10 17.59 9.52
N GLU A 286 22.93 17.27 8.51
CA GLU A 286 24.12 18.06 8.19
C GLU A 286 23.76 19.30 7.39
N THR A 287 22.85 19.16 6.44
CA THR A 287 22.38 20.28 5.59
C THR A 287 21.17 21.00 6.16
N GLY A 288 20.35 20.33 6.97
CA GLY A 288 19.04 20.84 7.41
C GLY A 288 17.95 20.73 6.32
N GLU A 289 18.32 20.25 5.13
CA GLU A 289 17.41 19.99 4.01
C GLU A 289 16.93 18.54 4.08
N HIS A 290 15.63 18.34 4.23
CA HIS A 290 15.03 17.01 4.36
C HIS A 290 14.23 16.69 3.10
N LEU A 291 14.36 15.47 2.57
CA LEU A 291 13.59 15.05 1.40
C LEU A 291 12.33 14.33 1.84
N MET A 292 11.18 14.78 1.35
CA MET A 292 9.87 14.17 1.57
C MET A 292 9.32 13.65 0.25
N SER A 293 9.23 12.33 0.13
CA SER A 293 8.70 11.64 -1.03
C SER A 293 7.30 11.09 -0.75
N GLY A 294 6.39 11.22 -1.71
CA GLY A 294 5.02 10.71 -1.61
C GLY A 294 4.38 10.39 -2.96
N MET A 295 3.10 10.01 -2.90
CA MET A 295 2.28 9.60 -4.05
C MET A 295 2.04 10.66 -5.15
N GLY A 296 2.17 11.95 -4.83
CA GLY A 296 1.86 13.01 -5.79
C GLY A 296 1.90 14.40 -5.16
N GLU A 297 1.75 15.42 -6.00
CA GLU A 297 1.81 16.84 -5.60
C GLU A 297 0.82 17.16 -4.47
N LEU A 298 -0.46 16.86 -4.65
CA LEU A 298 -1.50 17.11 -3.65
C LEU A 298 -1.22 16.39 -2.31
N HIS A 299 -0.66 15.18 -2.37
CA HIS A 299 -0.34 14.43 -1.17
C HIS A 299 0.74 15.15 -0.35
N LEU A 300 1.78 15.66 -1.02
CA LEU A 300 2.83 16.45 -0.37
C LEU A 300 2.30 17.79 0.14
N GLU A 301 1.45 18.49 -0.62
CA GLU A 301 0.83 19.76 -0.20
C GLU A 301 -0.03 19.62 1.07
N ILE A 302 -0.84 18.56 1.16
CA ILE A 302 -1.62 18.28 2.38
C ILE A 302 -0.69 17.97 3.56
N THR A 303 0.42 17.28 3.31
CA THR A 303 1.40 16.97 4.35
C THR A 303 2.09 18.24 4.85
N GLU A 304 2.52 19.12 3.95
CA GLU A 304 3.04 20.46 4.27
C GLU A 304 2.03 21.27 5.07
N TYR A 305 0.75 21.27 4.66
CA TYR A 305 -0.32 21.93 5.37
C TYR A 305 -0.43 21.44 6.82
N ARG A 306 -0.32 20.13 7.06
CA ARG A 306 -0.34 19.56 8.42
C ARG A 306 0.87 19.98 9.25
N ILE A 307 2.07 20.01 8.66
CA ILE A 307 3.29 20.46 9.35
C ILE A 307 3.12 21.91 9.82
N VAL A 308 2.63 22.79 8.94
CA VAL A 308 2.49 24.21 9.25
C VAL A 308 1.33 24.47 10.21
N ASN A 309 0.13 23.96 9.92
CA ASN A 309 -1.09 24.35 10.61
C ASN A 309 -1.41 23.50 11.84
N GLU A 310 -1.07 22.21 11.83
CA GLU A 310 -1.36 21.31 12.95
C GLU A 310 -0.17 21.24 13.93
N GLN A 311 1.07 21.20 13.42
CA GLN A 311 2.27 21.07 14.25
C GLN A 311 2.93 22.42 14.58
N GLY A 312 2.54 23.48 13.87
CA GLY A 312 3.05 24.84 14.11
C GLY A 312 4.54 24.96 13.84
N VAL A 313 5.03 24.36 12.74
CA VAL A 313 6.41 24.51 12.28
C VAL A 313 6.38 25.20 10.92
N GLU A 314 6.92 26.42 10.85
CA GLU A 314 7.05 27.11 9.57
C GLU A 314 8.16 26.45 8.73
N ILE A 315 7.81 26.02 7.51
CA ILE A 315 8.71 25.35 6.59
C ILE A 315 8.83 26.12 5.26
N VAL A 316 9.93 25.89 4.56
CA VAL A 316 10.16 26.27 3.17
C VAL A 316 10.28 24.98 2.36
N SER A 317 9.57 24.88 1.25
CA SER A 317 9.56 23.70 0.37
C SER A 317 10.09 24.03 -1.02
N SER A 318 10.87 23.13 -1.61
CA SER A 318 11.23 23.21 -3.03
C SER A 318 10.03 22.89 -3.94
N PRO A 319 10.12 23.22 -5.24
CA PRO A 319 9.25 22.62 -6.25
C PRO A 319 9.34 21.09 -6.21
N PRO A 320 8.26 20.37 -6.56
CA PRO A 320 8.28 18.92 -6.62
C PRO A 320 9.14 18.42 -7.78
N ILE A 321 9.91 17.37 -7.53
CA ILE A 321 10.66 16.61 -8.53
C ILE A 321 10.10 15.19 -8.63
N VAL A 322 10.20 14.59 -9.81
CA VAL A 322 9.79 13.20 -10.03
C VAL A 322 10.92 12.26 -9.66
N VAL A 323 10.57 11.17 -8.98
CA VAL A 323 11.50 10.07 -8.69
C VAL A 323 11.56 9.16 -9.91
N TYR A 324 12.71 9.11 -10.57
CA TYR A 324 12.94 8.18 -11.67
C TYR A 324 13.49 6.86 -11.13
N GLN A 325 13.47 5.83 -11.96
CA GLN A 325 14.22 4.61 -11.70
C GLN A 325 15.21 4.34 -12.84
N GLU A 326 16.31 3.69 -12.53
CA GLU A 326 17.24 3.18 -13.53
C GLU A 326 16.91 1.73 -13.86
N SER A 327 17.03 1.37 -15.14
CA SER A 327 16.92 -0.01 -15.58
C SER A 327 17.83 -0.26 -16.78
N VAL A 328 17.65 -1.40 -17.44
CA VAL A 328 18.39 -1.78 -18.64
C VAL A 328 17.42 -2.10 -19.79
N LYS A 329 17.83 -1.83 -21.03
CA LYS A 329 17.00 -2.12 -22.22
C LYS A 329 16.95 -3.61 -22.58
N GLY A 330 18.00 -4.36 -22.26
CA GLY A 330 18.13 -5.77 -22.60
C GLY A 330 19.24 -6.42 -21.79
N ALA A 331 19.72 -7.58 -22.25
CA ALA A 331 20.84 -8.26 -21.62
C ALA A 331 22.18 -7.68 -22.10
N ASN A 332 23.22 -7.70 -21.26
CA ASN A 332 24.59 -7.46 -21.74
C ASN A 332 25.05 -8.64 -22.62
N PRO A 333 25.82 -8.37 -23.70
CA PRO A 333 26.16 -9.38 -24.72
C PRO A 333 27.12 -10.47 -24.22
N SER A 334 27.92 -10.17 -23.19
CA SER A 334 28.87 -11.09 -22.58
C SER A 334 29.01 -10.76 -21.11
N GLU A 335 29.42 -11.75 -20.31
CA GLU A 335 29.72 -11.59 -18.90
C GLU A 335 30.67 -10.40 -18.66
N PHE A 336 30.28 -9.52 -17.73
CA PHE A 336 31.09 -8.37 -17.35
C PHE A 336 31.92 -8.68 -16.12
N GLU A 337 33.23 -8.44 -16.21
CA GLU A 337 34.21 -8.74 -15.16
C GLU A 337 34.33 -7.55 -14.18
N GLY A 338 33.84 -7.72 -12.96
CA GLY A 338 34.16 -6.87 -11.81
C GLY A 338 35.45 -7.33 -11.13
N LYS A 339 36.37 -6.41 -10.82
CA LYS A 339 37.66 -6.71 -10.19
C LYS A 339 37.81 -6.02 -8.85
N SER A 340 38.34 -6.73 -7.87
CA SER A 340 38.74 -6.08 -6.62
C SER A 340 39.90 -5.09 -6.84
N PRO A 341 40.05 -4.06 -5.98
CA PRO A 341 41.18 -3.14 -6.01
C PRO A 341 42.54 -3.84 -6.01
N ASN A 342 42.68 -4.93 -5.24
CA ASN A 342 43.89 -5.76 -5.20
C ASN A 342 44.03 -6.73 -6.40
N LYS A 343 43.06 -6.77 -7.32
CA LYS A 343 43.00 -7.60 -8.54
C LYS A 343 42.99 -9.13 -8.30
N HIS A 344 42.92 -9.58 -7.05
CA HIS A 344 42.90 -11.00 -6.72
C HIS A 344 41.53 -11.64 -6.89
N ASN A 345 40.46 -10.87 -6.62
CA ASN A 345 39.09 -11.35 -6.73
C ASN A 345 38.43 -10.82 -7.99
N LYS A 346 37.67 -11.67 -8.65
CA LYS A 346 36.93 -11.35 -9.87
C LYS A 346 35.53 -11.93 -9.79
N PHE A 347 34.55 -11.19 -10.28
CA PHE A 347 33.16 -11.61 -10.37
C PHE A 347 32.65 -11.33 -11.79
N TYR A 348 31.88 -12.26 -12.34
CA TYR A 348 31.40 -12.20 -13.71
C TYR A 348 29.87 -12.09 -13.70
N PHE A 349 29.34 -10.97 -14.21
CA PHE A 349 27.91 -10.68 -14.14
C PHE A 349 27.25 -10.64 -15.52
N LEU A 350 26.04 -11.20 -15.57
CA LEU A 350 25.04 -10.88 -16.59
C LEU A 350 23.89 -10.12 -15.92
N VAL A 351 23.39 -9.09 -16.56
CA VAL A 351 22.20 -8.35 -16.14
C VAL A 351 21.22 -8.30 -17.28
N GLU A 352 19.93 -8.42 -16.96
CA GLU A 352 18.85 -8.31 -17.91
C GLU A 352 17.57 -7.78 -17.22
N PRO A 353 16.58 -7.28 -17.98
CA PRO A 353 15.30 -6.90 -17.40
C PRO A 353 14.62 -8.09 -16.72
N LEU A 354 14.00 -7.85 -15.58
CA LEU A 354 13.21 -8.83 -14.87
C LEU A 354 11.96 -9.18 -15.68
N GLU A 355 11.54 -10.45 -15.63
CA GLU A 355 10.36 -10.92 -16.34
C GLU A 355 9.09 -10.22 -15.84
N ALA A 356 8.18 -9.86 -16.75
CA ALA A 356 6.95 -9.15 -16.41
C ALA A 356 6.07 -9.92 -15.41
N GLY A 357 6.00 -11.25 -15.53
CA GLY A 357 5.25 -12.08 -14.59
C GLY A 357 5.82 -12.05 -13.16
N VAL A 358 7.15 -11.95 -13.02
CA VAL A 358 7.81 -11.81 -11.71
C VAL A 358 7.56 -10.42 -11.15
N MET A 359 7.65 -9.36 -11.97
CA MET A 359 7.32 -8.00 -11.55
C MET A 359 5.87 -7.88 -11.07
N GLU A 360 4.93 -8.54 -11.75
CA GLU A 360 3.52 -8.53 -11.33
C GLU A 360 3.31 -9.29 -10.01
N ALA A 361 3.95 -10.44 -9.84
CA ALA A 361 3.90 -11.20 -8.59
C ALA A 361 4.51 -10.45 -7.39
N ILE A 362 5.53 -9.62 -7.63
CA ILE A 362 6.08 -8.71 -6.61
C ILE A 362 5.06 -7.61 -6.29
N ARG A 363 4.44 -6.98 -7.29
CA ARG A 363 3.44 -5.92 -7.11
C ARG A 363 2.17 -6.39 -6.42
N SER A 364 1.71 -7.61 -6.72
CA SER A 364 0.53 -8.21 -6.10
C SER A 364 0.79 -8.71 -4.67
N GLY A 365 2.04 -8.73 -4.23
CA GLY A 365 2.44 -9.23 -2.92
C GLY A 365 2.52 -10.77 -2.83
N GLU A 366 2.42 -11.49 -3.94
CA GLU A 366 2.63 -12.95 -3.98
C GLU A 366 4.08 -13.34 -3.68
N ILE A 367 5.02 -12.45 -4.06
CA ILE A 367 6.45 -12.51 -3.73
C ILE A 367 6.77 -11.33 -2.80
N ASP A 368 7.05 -11.66 -1.54
CA ASP A 368 7.58 -10.68 -0.58
C ASP A 368 9.09 -10.53 -0.76
N VAL A 369 9.52 -9.37 -1.24
CA VAL A 369 10.93 -9.03 -1.52
C VAL A 369 11.72 -8.64 -0.27
N GLU A 370 11.06 -8.31 0.84
CA GLU A 370 11.71 -7.92 2.09
C GLU A 370 11.75 -9.06 3.11
N ALA A 371 10.93 -10.10 2.94
CA ALA A 371 10.96 -11.29 3.77
C ALA A 371 12.28 -12.05 3.67
N LYS A 372 12.73 -12.63 4.80
CA LYS A 372 13.82 -13.61 4.79
C LYS A 372 13.40 -14.84 3.99
N ILE A 373 14.23 -15.25 3.04
CA ILE A 373 14.01 -16.46 2.25
C ILE A 373 14.17 -17.68 3.17
N LYS A 374 13.05 -18.25 3.61
CA LYS A 374 13.01 -19.46 4.46
C LYS A 374 13.05 -20.75 3.65
N ASP A 375 12.35 -20.79 2.52
CA ASP A 375 12.33 -21.93 1.60
C ASP A 375 12.72 -21.48 0.18
N PRO A 376 14.02 -21.56 -0.16
CA PRO A 376 14.51 -21.22 -1.49
C PRO A 376 13.90 -22.09 -2.60
N LYS A 377 13.50 -23.34 -2.32
CA LYS A 377 12.97 -24.25 -3.34
C LYS A 377 11.54 -23.90 -3.71
N ALA A 378 10.71 -23.58 -2.71
CA ALA A 378 9.34 -23.11 -2.96
C ALA A 378 9.34 -21.77 -3.71
N LEU A 379 10.22 -20.85 -3.34
CA LEU A 379 10.39 -19.57 -4.02
C LEU A 379 10.89 -19.73 -5.45
N ALA A 380 11.88 -20.60 -5.69
CA ALA A 380 12.37 -20.92 -7.03
C ALA A 380 11.26 -21.48 -7.93
N LYS A 381 10.38 -22.33 -7.38
CA LYS A 381 9.23 -22.86 -8.12
C LYS A 381 8.25 -21.73 -8.50
N LYS A 382 7.91 -20.85 -7.55
CA LYS A 382 7.06 -19.68 -7.83
C LYS A 382 7.65 -18.79 -8.92
N LEU A 383 8.95 -18.48 -8.84
CA LEU A 383 9.63 -17.68 -9.85
C LEU A 383 9.57 -18.35 -11.24
N ALA A 384 9.73 -19.67 -11.29
CA ALA A 384 9.58 -20.43 -12.52
C ALA A 384 8.15 -20.39 -13.08
N ASP A 385 7.14 -20.49 -12.22
CA ASP A 385 5.72 -20.37 -12.61
C ASP A 385 5.41 -18.96 -13.15
N CYS A 386 6.12 -17.93 -12.66
CA CYS A 386 6.06 -16.55 -13.16
C CYS A 386 6.87 -16.28 -14.44
N GLY A 387 7.52 -17.30 -15.02
CA GLY A 387 8.22 -17.23 -16.30
C GLY A 387 9.76 -17.17 -16.22
N MET A 388 10.36 -17.20 -15.02
CA MET A 388 11.81 -17.27 -14.86
C MET A 388 12.34 -18.67 -15.26
N ASN A 389 13.57 -18.74 -15.77
CA ASN A 389 14.19 -20.04 -16.06
C ASN A 389 14.32 -20.89 -14.77
N PRO A 390 13.83 -22.15 -14.74
CA PRO A 390 13.87 -23.00 -13.56
C PRO A 390 15.27 -23.25 -12.98
N ASP A 391 16.31 -23.24 -13.82
CA ASP A 391 17.69 -23.44 -13.35
C ASP A 391 18.28 -22.17 -12.75
N GLU A 392 17.93 -21.00 -13.29
CA GLU A 392 18.30 -19.70 -12.72
C GLU A 392 17.56 -19.46 -11.39
N ALA A 393 16.27 -19.79 -11.34
CA ALA A 393 15.42 -19.57 -10.17
C ALA A 393 15.90 -20.32 -8.91
N LYS A 394 16.54 -21.50 -9.09
CA LYS A 394 17.15 -22.27 -7.98
C LYS A 394 18.30 -21.52 -7.30
N GLY A 395 18.95 -20.61 -8.03
CA GLY A 395 20.07 -19.80 -7.58
C GLY A 395 19.66 -18.55 -6.82
N ILE A 396 18.40 -18.39 -6.40
CA ILE A 396 17.93 -17.18 -5.73
C ILE A 396 18.74 -16.86 -4.46
N VAL A 397 19.40 -15.69 -4.44
CA VAL A 397 20.17 -15.20 -3.29
C VAL A 397 19.36 -14.21 -2.47
N GLY A 398 18.66 -13.29 -3.15
CA GLY A 398 17.90 -12.25 -2.47
C GLY A 398 17.28 -11.24 -3.41
N PHE A 399 16.37 -10.44 -2.87
CA PHE A 399 15.77 -9.29 -3.54
C PHE A 399 16.23 -7.99 -2.90
N LYS A 400 16.18 -6.91 -3.69
CA LYS A 400 16.23 -5.54 -3.20
C LYS A 400 15.32 -4.68 -4.05
N ASN A 401 14.28 -4.11 -3.43
CA ASN A 401 13.18 -3.47 -4.16
C ASN A 401 12.62 -4.47 -5.19
N ASN A 402 12.39 -4.03 -6.43
CA ASN A 402 11.92 -4.89 -7.53
C ASN A 402 13.07 -5.52 -8.34
N ASN A 403 14.20 -5.82 -7.70
CA ASN A 403 15.39 -6.41 -8.34
C ASN A 403 15.77 -7.72 -7.66
N VAL A 404 16.37 -8.63 -8.43
CA VAL A 404 16.75 -9.96 -7.95
C VAL A 404 18.22 -10.27 -8.21
N LEU A 405 18.88 -10.90 -7.23
CA LEU A 405 20.22 -11.46 -7.35
C LEU A 405 20.16 -12.99 -7.41
N LEU A 406 20.75 -13.56 -8.46
CA LEU A 406 20.84 -15.00 -8.72
C LEU A 406 22.30 -15.46 -8.75
N ASP A 407 22.59 -16.56 -8.07
CA ASP A 407 23.84 -17.30 -8.13
C ASP A 407 23.73 -18.43 -9.15
N CYS A 408 24.33 -18.23 -10.32
CA CYS A 408 24.38 -19.22 -11.40
C CYS A 408 25.72 -19.99 -11.41
N THR A 409 26.55 -19.83 -10.38
CA THR A 409 27.89 -20.42 -10.32
C THR A 409 27.84 -21.91 -9.94
N LYS A 410 28.96 -22.63 -10.14
CA LYS A 410 29.08 -24.05 -9.77
C LYS A 410 30.42 -24.34 -9.10
N GLY A 411 30.39 -24.74 -7.83
CA GLY A 411 31.54 -25.33 -7.13
C GLY A 411 32.68 -24.37 -6.78
N ILE A 412 32.40 -23.06 -6.66
CA ILE A 412 33.42 -22.05 -6.34
C ILE A 412 33.72 -22.07 -4.84
N GLN A 413 34.98 -22.38 -4.50
CA GLN A 413 35.45 -22.35 -3.12
C GLN A 413 35.38 -20.92 -2.54
N TYR A 414 35.05 -20.82 -1.25
CA TYR A 414 34.95 -19.56 -0.49
C TYR A 414 33.81 -18.61 -0.91
N LEU A 415 33.03 -18.93 -1.95
CA LEU A 415 31.94 -18.07 -2.40
C LEU A 415 30.80 -18.00 -1.39
N HIS A 416 30.45 -19.12 -0.74
CA HIS A 416 29.34 -19.17 0.21
C HIS A 416 29.49 -18.17 1.37
N GLU A 417 30.70 -18.08 1.95
CA GLU A 417 31.02 -17.12 3.01
C GLU A 417 31.23 -15.69 2.49
N THR A 418 31.54 -15.52 1.20
CA THR A 418 31.69 -14.21 0.56
C THR A 418 30.35 -13.66 0.07
N MET A 419 29.32 -14.50 -0.07
CA MET A 419 28.02 -14.15 -0.63
C MET A 419 27.30 -13.06 0.16
N GLU A 420 27.52 -12.97 1.47
CA GLU A 420 26.96 -11.87 2.29
C GLU A 420 27.46 -10.50 1.82
N LEU A 421 28.75 -10.39 1.47
CA LEU A 421 29.35 -9.17 0.93
C LEU A 421 28.87 -8.89 -0.50
N VAL A 422 28.64 -9.93 -1.30
CA VAL A 422 28.05 -9.80 -2.64
C VAL A 422 26.63 -9.25 -2.52
N LYS A 423 25.82 -9.80 -1.61
CA LYS A 423 24.46 -9.35 -1.34
C LYS A 423 24.44 -7.90 -0.85
N GLN A 424 25.28 -7.54 0.12
CA GLN A 424 25.40 -6.15 0.59
C GLN A 424 25.73 -5.21 -0.58
N SER A 425 26.71 -5.57 -1.41
CA SER A 425 27.09 -4.77 -2.57
C SER A 425 25.98 -4.64 -3.61
N PHE A 426 25.20 -5.69 -3.82
CA PHE A 426 24.02 -5.66 -4.68
C PHE A 426 22.98 -4.69 -4.12
N GLU A 427 22.70 -4.73 -2.82
CA GLU A 427 21.73 -3.83 -2.19
C GLU A 427 22.13 -2.35 -2.32
N GLU A 428 23.43 -2.06 -2.17
CA GLU A 428 23.99 -0.73 -2.40
C GLU A 428 23.85 -0.30 -3.86
N ALA A 429 24.19 -1.20 -4.80
CA ALA A 429 24.09 -0.94 -6.24
C ALA A 429 22.65 -0.70 -6.71
N MET A 430 21.66 -1.35 -6.08
CA MET A 430 20.24 -1.16 -6.42
C MET A 430 19.65 0.12 -5.82
N THR A 431 20.27 0.67 -4.76
CA THR A 431 19.83 1.91 -4.12
C THR A 431 20.29 3.15 -4.91
N ARG A 432 21.45 3.07 -5.56
CA ARG A 432 22.01 4.14 -6.40
C ARG A 432 22.54 3.55 -7.70
N GLY A 433 21.87 3.82 -8.80
CA GLY A 433 22.25 3.36 -10.13
C GLY A 433 23.41 4.17 -10.74
N PRO A 434 24.05 3.63 -11.79
CA PRO A 434 25.23 4.24 -12.42
C PRO A 434 24.95 5.38 -13.42
N LEU A 435 23.69 5.70 -13.75
CA LEU A 435 23.33 6.72 -14.74
C LEU A 435 23.09 8.09 -14.09
N ALA A 436 22.26 8.14 -13.06
CA ALA A 436 21.82 9.37 -12.38
C ALA A 436 21.82 9.26 -10.85
N ALA A 437 22.30 8.14 -10.29
CA ALA A 437 22.21 7.81 -8.87
C ALA A 437 20.77 7.66 -8.35
N GLU A 438 19.85 7.32 -9.25
CA GLU A 438 18.45 6.99 -8.95
C GLU A 438 18.33 5.51 -8.56
N LYS A 439 17.22 5.12 -7.95
CA LYS A 439 17.00 3.72 -7.56
C LYS A 439 16.92 2.82 -8.79
N VAL A 440 17.52 1.64 -8.75
CA VAL A 440 17.40 0.66 -9.82
C VAL A 440 16.08 -0.10 -9.66
N GLY A 441 15.36 -0.34 -10.76
CA GLY A 441 14.10 -1.06 -10.78
C GLY A 441 14.03 -2.11 -11.91
N GLY A 442 13.47 -3.28 -11.59
CA GLY A 442 13.20 -4.33 -12.56
C GLY A 442 14.46 -5.01 -13.13
N LEU A 443 15.53 -5.13 -12.35
CA LEU A 443 16.78 -5.75 -12.80
C LEU A 443 16.95 -7.18 -12.28
N LYS A 444 17.31 -8.10 -13.18
CA LYS A 444 17.78 -9.46 -12.87
C LYS A 444 19.30 -9.51 -12.99
N VAL A 445 19.99 -9.68 -11.86
CA VAL A 445 21.45 -9.77 -11.77
C VAL A 445 21.86 -11.22 -11.58
N LYS A 446 22.67 -11.77 -12.48
CA LYS A 446 23.15 -13.14 -12.48
C LYS A 446 24.65 -13.16 -12.26
N LEU A 447 25.09 -13.76 -11.16
CA LEU A 447 26.49 -14.08 -10.93
C LEU A 447 26.81 -15.38 -11.66
N MET A 448 27.57 -15.29 -12.76
CA MET A 448 27.85 -16.42 -13.64
C MET A 448 29.10 -17.20 -13.21
N ASP A 449 30.13 -16.48 -12.80
CA ASP A 449 31.39 -17.05 -12.32
C ASP A 449 32.07 -16.11 -11.31
N ALA A 450 33.00 -16.65 -10.53
CA ALA A 450 33.81 -15.90 -9.59
C ALA A 450 35.19 -16.55 -9.37
N LYS A 451 36.21 -15.72 -9.25
CA LYS A 451 37.55 -16.13 -8.82
C LYS A 451 37.85 -15.44 -7.50
N LEU A 452 38.07 -16.23 -6.45
CA LEU A 452 38.35 -15.71 -5.10
C LEU A 452 39.76 -16.08 -4.66
N HIS A 453 40.39 -15.20 -3.89
CA HIS A 453 41.65 -15.50 -3.22
C HIS A 453 41.39 -16.44 -2.03
N GLU A 454 42.34 -17.33 -1.73
CA GLU A 454 42.20 -18.31 -0.63
C GLU A 454 42.17 -17.61 0.74
N ASP A 455 43.14 -16.72 0.98
CA ASP A 455 43.24 -15.97 2.25
C ASP A 455 42.12 -14.93 2.42
N THR A 456 41.47 -14.95 3.58
CA THR A 456 40.41 -14.01 4.01
C THR A 456 40.86 -12.54 3.98
N ILE A 457 42.14 -12.29 4.26
CA ILE A 457 42.73 -10.94 4.27
C ILE A 457 42.60 -10.27 2.89
N HIS A 458 42.62 -11.05 1.81
CA HIS A 458 42.53 -10.54 0.44
C HIS A 458 41.09 -10.45 -0.09
N ARG A 459 40.09 -10.82 0.70
CA ARG A 459 38.65 -10.86 0.33
C ARG A 459 37.72 -10.22 1.36
N GLY A 460 38.24 -9.23 2.09
CA GLY A 460 37.43 -8.40 2.99
C GLY A 460 36.46 -7.46 2.25
N PRO A 461 35.57 -6.77 2.98
CA PRO A 461 34.54 -5.88 2.42
C PRO A 461 35.08 -4.83 1.44
N ALA A 462 36.21 -4.20 1.78
CA ALA A 462 36.88 -3.20 0.94
C ALA A 462 37.38 -3.75 -0.41
N GLN A 463 37.44 -5.07 -0.58
CA GLN A 463 37.83 -5.71 -1.83
C GLN A 463 36.62 -6.22 -2.62
N ILE A 464 35.68 -6.88 -1.94
CA ILE A 464 34.53 -7.55 -2.59
C ILE A 464 33.47 -6.55 -3.01
N ILE A 465 33.09 -5.60 -2.14
CA ILE A 465 32.03 -4.63 -2.42
C ILE A 465 32.30 -3.81 -3.68
N PRO A 466 33.47 -3.15 -3.85
CA PRO A 466 33.74 -2.42 -5.09
C PRO A 466 33.80 -3.35 -6.31
N ALA A 467 34.33 -4.56 -6.18
CA ALA A 467 34.40 -5.51 -7.31
C ALA A 467 33.02 -5.88 -7.83
N VAL A 468 32.09 -6.18 -6.92
CA VAL A 468 30.71 -6.57 -7.24
C VAL A 468 29.95 -5.38 -7.80
N ARG A 469 29.97 -4.23 -7.11
CA ARG A 469 29.28 -3.01 -7.56
C ARG A 469 29.74 -2.58 -8.95
N ASP A 470 31.04 -2.48 -9.17
CA ASP A 470 31.59 -2.03 -10.46
C ASP A 470 31.32 -3.07 -11.56
N GLY A 471 31.28 -4.36 -11.20
CA GLY A 471 30.86 -5.45 -12.09
C GLY A 471 29.40 -5.31 -12.54
N ILE A 472 28.48 -5.06 -11.60
CA ILE A 472 27.05 -4.83 -11.89
C ILE A 472 26.87 -3.57 -12.73
N TYR A 473 27.48 -2.45 -12.34
CA TYR A 473 27.38 -1.20 -13.09
C TYR A 473 27.94 -1.31 -14.50
N GLY A 474 29.07 -1.99 -14.67
CA GLY A 474 29.64 -2.25 -15.98
C GLY A 474 28.74 -3.14 -16.86
N ALA A 475 28.12 -4.16 -16.27
CA ALA A 475 27.11 -4.96 -16.95
C ALA A 475 25.90 -4.11 -17.37
N MET A 476 25.37 -3.26 -16.50
CA MET A 476 24.27 -2.33 -16.81
C MET A 476 24.64 -1.35 -17.94
N CYS A 477 25.88 -0.89 -17.98
CA CYS A 477 26.38 -0.03 -19.07
C CYS A 477 26.31 -0.74 -20.42
N GLN A 478 26.71 -2.02 -20.48
CA GLN A 478 26.68 -2.82 -21.71
C GLN A 478 25.27 -3.27 -22.11
N ALA A 479 24.40 -3.48 -21.12
CA ALA A 479 23.00 -3.85 -21.29
C ALA A 479 22.11 -2.70 -21.80
N GLY A 480 22.66 -1.49 -21.95
CA GLY A 480 21.94 -0.31 -22.41
C GLY A 480 21.07 0.28 -21.32
N ARG A 481 21.69 0.85 -20.29
CA ARG A 481 21.04 1.61 -19.21
C ARG A 481 20.06 2.67 -19.72
N ASN A 482 18.89 2.74 -19.09
CA ASN A 482 17.81 3.71 -19.37
C ASN A 482 17.20 4.23 -18.05
N LEU A 483 16.45 5.33 -18.15
CA LEU A 483 15.58 5.82 -17.09
C LEU A 483 14.15 5.38 -17.35
N LEU A 484 13.48 4.98 -16.29
CA LEU A 484 12.04 4.74 -16.23
C LEU A 484 11.41 5.94 -15.52
N GLU A 485 10.42 6.54 -16.19
CA GLU A 485 9.58 7.56 -15.59
C GLU A 485 8.30 6.93 -15.02
N PRO A 486 7.80 7.39 -13.86
CA PRO A 486 6.55 6.90 -13.32
C PRO A 486 5.35 7.43 -14.12
N MET A 487 4.36 6.57 -14.31
CA MET A 487 3.11 6.86 -15.03
C MET A 487 1.94 6.87 -14.04
N GLN A 488 0.96 7.72 -14.29
CA GLN A 488 -0.30 7.78 -13.57
C GLN A 488 -1.46 7.39 -14.48
N HIS A 489 -2.34 6.55 -13.96
CA HIS A 489 -3.63 6.30 -14.58
C HIS A 489 -4.61 7.40 -14.17
N VAL A 490 -4.97 8.26 -15.12
CA VAL A 490 -5.83 9.42 -14.94
C VAL A 490 -7.23 9.08 -15.43
N PHE A 491 -8.23 9.31 -14.58
CA PHE A 491 -9.63 9.20 -14.94
C PHE A 491 -10.29 10.59 -14.87
N ILE A 492 -10.93 11.01 -15.96
CA ILE A 492 -11.63 12.28 -16.09
C ILE A 492 -13.07 12.00 -16.44
N SER A 493 -14.00 12.63 -15.73
CA SER A 493 -15.42 12.66 -16.08
C SER A 493 -15.82 14.12 -16.24
N VAL A 494 -16.31 14.48 -17.42
CA VAL A 494 -16.69 15.86 -17.77
C VAL A 494 -17.96 15.86 -18.62
N PRO A 495 -18.74 16.95 -18.62
CA PRO A 495 -19.84 17.08 -19.57
C PRO A 495 -19.33 16.96 -21.02
N PRO A 496 -20.14 16.48 -21.97
CA PRO A 496 -19.72 16.21 -23.35
C PRO A 496 -19.07 17.42 -24.05
N ASP A 497 -19.52 18.63 -23.72
CA ASP A 497 -19.00 19.88 -24.26
C ASP A 497 -17.52 20.14 -23.93
N TYR A 498 -17.03 19.60 -22.80
CA TYR A 498 -15.65 19.80 -22.34
C TYR A 498 -14.74 18.59 -22.64
N MET A 499 -15.28 17.52 -23.19
CA MET A 499 -14.52 16.32 -23.55
C MET A 499 -13.32 16.65 -24.44
N GLY A 500 -13.52 17.48 -25.47
CA GLY A 500 -12.44 17.90 -26.36
C GLY A 500 -11.33 18.67 -25.63
N ALA A 501 -11.67 19.51 -24.66
CA ALA A 501 -10.70 20.26 -23.86
C ALA A 501 -9.91 19.32 -22.93
N ALA A 502 -10.59 18.36 -22.28
CA ALA A 502 -9.95 17.37 -21.43
C ALA A 502 -8.96 16.48 -22.20
N VAL A 503 -9.36 15.95 -23.36
CA VAL A 503 -8.50 15.13 -24.22
C VAL A 503 -7.31 15.93 -24.75
N ASN A 504 -7.53 17.19 -25.15
CA ASN A 504 -6.44 18.06 -25.59
C ASN A 504 -5.42 18.30 -24.48
N LEU A 505 -5.87 18.50 -23.23
CA LEU A 505 -4.97 18.69 -22.09
C LEU A 505 -4.14 17.43 -21.80
N ILE A 506 -4.75 16.24 -21.86
CA ILE A 506 -4.03 14.96 -21.73
C ILE A 506 -2.96 14.84 -22.81
N ASN A 507 -3.30 15.11 -24.08
CA ASN A 507 -2.35 15.02 -25.19
C ASN A 507 -1.19 16.02 -25.05
N GLN A 508 -1.45 17.24 -24.57
CA GLN A 508 -0.41 18.23 -24.29
C GLN A 508 0.58 17.78 -23.22
N ARG A 509 0.15 16.88 -22.32
CA ARG A 509 0.93 16.32 -21.21
C ARG A 509 1.49 14.92 -21.52
N ARG A 510 1.74 14.63 -22.80
CA ARG A 510 2.23 13.33 -23.30
C ARG A 510 1.37 12.13 -22.88
N GLY A 511 0.10 12.37 -22.53
CA GLY A 511 -0.79 11.30 -22.09
C GLY A 511 -1.26 10.43 -23.25
N THR A 512 -1.44 9.14 -22.98
CA THR A 512 -2.00 8.16 -23.91
C THR A 512 -3.42 7.82 -23.46
N ILE A 513 -4.41 8.06 -24.31
CA ILE A 513 -5.80 7.70 -24.05
C ILE A 513 -5.94 6.17 -24.11
N LEU A 514 -6.46 5.58 -23.04
CA LEU A 514 -6.74 4.15 -22.96
C LEU A 514 -8.17 3.84 -23.40
N GLU A 515 -9.14 4.55 -22.81
CA GLU A 515 -10.56 4.32 -23.03
C GLU A 515 -11.32 5.64 -22.99
N MET A 516 -12.32 5.76 -23.85
CA MET A 516 -13.31 6.83 -23.79
C MET A 516 -14.69 6.21 -23.68
N GLY A 517 -15.49 6.72 -22.74
CA GLY A 517 -16.82 6.20 -22.45
C GLY A 517 -17.82 7.30 -22.19
N GLN A 518 -19.01 6.88 -21.77
CA GLN A 518 -20.07 7.77 -21.35
C GLN A 518 -20.72 7.16 -20.10
N ASP A 519 -20.84 7.94 -19.03
CA ASP A 519 -21.59 7.55 -17.83
C ASP A 519 -22.75 8.52 -17.60
N GLY A 520 -23.94 8.11 -18.04
CA GLY A 520 -25.13 8.94 -17.99
C GLY A 520 -25.02 10.12 -18.96
N ALA A 521 -25.08 11.35 -18.42
CA ALA A 521 -24.96 12.57 -19.21
C ALA A 521 -23.50 13.00 -19.45
N ASP A 522 -22.56 12.48 -18.65
CA ASP A 522 -21.16 12.88 -18.69
C ASP A 522 -20.35 11.92 -19.57
N SER A 523 -19.34 12.47 -20.22
CA SER A 523 -18.38 11.72 -21.00
C SER A 523 -17.12 11.45 -20.17
N THR A 524 -16.59 10.24 -20.26
CA THR A 524 -15.47 9.78 -19.43
C THR A 524 -14.24 9.48 -20.28
N VAL A 525 -13.06 9.76 -19.74
CA VAL A 525 -11.76 9.46 -20.35
C VAL A 525 -10.87 8.79 -19.33
N SER A 526 -10.30 7.66 -19.72
CA SER A 526 -9.20 7.01 -19.04
C SER A 526 -7.92 7.20 -19.84
N ALA A 527 -6.82 7.58 -19.19
CA ALA A 527 -5.54 7.81 -19.84
C ALA A 527 -4.36 7.45 -18.93
N GLU A 528 -3.19 7.20 -19.53
CA GLU A 528 -1.92 7.12 -18.84
C GLU A 528 -1.08 8.37 -19.13
N CYS A 529 -0.65 9.06 -18.07
CA CYS A 529 0.15 10.27 -18.18
C CYS A 529 1.46 10.15 -17.38
N PRO A 530 2.60 10.64 -17.89
CA PRO A 530 3.82 10.74 -17.10
C PRO A 530 3.64 11.69 -15.92
N VAL A 531 4.07 11.28 -14.71
CA VAL A 531 3.93 12.11 -13.48
C VAL A 531 4.61 13.48 -13.65
N ALA A 532 5.72 13.54 -14.38
CA ALA A 532 6.46 14.79 -14.64
C ALA A 532 5.60 15.84 -15.35
N ASP A 533 4.68 15.39 -16.19
CA ASP A 533 3.76 16.25 -16.92
C ASP A 533 2.40 16.34 -16.24
N MET A 534 2.27 15.95 -14.96
CA MET A 534 1.01 16.07 -14.20
C MET A 534 1.05 17.19 -13.15
N PHE A 535 2.17 17.89 -12.98
CA PHE A 535 2.24 19.04 -12.09
C PHE A 535 1.28 20.16 -12.53
N GLY A 536 0.53 20.71 -11.57
CA GLY A 536 -0.48 21.74 -11.83
C GLY A 536 -1.73 21.24 -12.59
N PHE A 537 -1.85 19.94 -12.86
CA PHE A 537 -2.96 19.39 -13.64
C PHE A 537 -4.33 19.75 -13.06
N ALA A 538 -4.48 19.75 -11.74
CA ALA A 538 -5.74 20.09 -11.07
C ALA A 538 -6.24 21.52 -11.36
N SER A 539 -5.31 22.48 -11.51
CA SER A 539 -5.66 23.86 -11.86
C SER A 539 -6.00 23.97 -13.35
N ASP A 540 -5.18 23.35 -14.20
CA ASP A 540 -5.35 23.42 -15.65
C ASP A 540 -6.62 22.72 -16.13
N ILE A 541 -6.92 21.53 -15.61
CA ILE A 541 -8.15 20.82 -15.94
C ILE A 541 -9.37 21.62 -15.47
N ARG A 542 -9.32 22.21 -14.27
CA ARG A 542 -10.38 23.08 -13.76
C ARG A 542 -10.57 24.31 -14.66
N GLY A 543 -9.49 24.91 -15.15
CA GLY A 543 -9.57 26.03 -16.10
C GLY A 543 -10.19 25.60 -17.44
N ALA A 544 -9.75 24.46 -17.97
CA ALA A 544 -10.21 23.90 -19.25
C ALA A 544 -11.68 23.44 -19.22
N THR A 545 -12.15 22.93 -18.09
CA THR A 545 -13.53 22.41 -17.91
C THR A 545 -14.46 23.38 -17.18
N GLN A 546 -13.98 24.60 -16.85
CA GLN A 546 -14.70 25.57 -16.02
C GLN A 546 -15.10 25.03 -14.64
N GLY A 547 -14.30 24.10 -14.11
CA GLY A 547 -14.52 23.42 -12.83
C GLY A 547 -15.67 22.43 -12.82
N ARG A 548 -16.11 21.98 -14.00
CA ARG A 548 -17.08 20.90 -14.17
C ARG A 548 -16.41 19.56 -14.34
#